data_AF-A0AA88TP41-F1
#
_entry.id   AF-A0AA88TP41-F1
#
_cell.length_a   1.000
_cell.length_b   1.000
_cell.length_c   1.000
_cell.angle_alpha   90.00
_cell.angle_beta   90.00
_cell.angle_gamma   90.00
#
_symmetry.space_group_name_H-M   'P 1'
#
loop_
_entity.id
_entity.type
_entity.pdbx_description
1 polymer ?
#
loop_
_entity_poly.entity_id
_entity_poly.type
_entity_poly.pdbx_seq_one_letter_code
_entity_poly.pdbx_strand_id
1 'polypeptide(L)'
;MPERLLLAMEKGCLAHPEDRRVLIRVTVEAMQAHCKNPNKAACTEVARGIVCKYPGTFADKTGEGEQLGCGYYSLFRQLKTRVEHVNRENVSHRIRQPRKRSSDDSSGDDAAIKRSRTDVDSYGCKKWQPTDLPQGETAESLEDKRKILVNIFKSEGPTAVETMDVEKNMEFTYIYQRHMINTWPPPSLCEVQEQWPFLFTKRGLCSHFCMLTDIDIDTRLHEAFLTKGRRIVNFFLNQRLKWNQGIQALLREMEHESTNNQQPTSTKMSVEQEMTLPTTPRVIMLGRVDDIEVRGLRLKVKWSPF
;
A
#
# COMPACT_ATOMS: atom_id res chain seq x y z
N MET A 1 8.66 -23.09 -29.84
CA MET A 1 7.62 -23.09 -28.79
C MET A 1 7.33 -24.54 -28.41
N PRO A 2 7.08 -24.91 -27.14
CA PRO A 2 6.76 -26.29 -26.77
C PRO A 2 5.45 -26.77 -27.40
N GLU A 3 5.40 -28.01 -27.89
CA GLU A 3 4.22 -28.59 -28.55
C GLU A 3 3.02 -28.69 -27.60
N ARG A 4 3.26 -29.10 -26.35
CA ARG A 4 2.23 -29.14 -25.28
C ARG A 4 1.58 -27.76 -25.04
N LEU A 5 2.33 -26.67 -25.24
CA LEU A 5 1.79 -25.33 -25.11
C LEU A 5 0.87 -24.96 -26.28
N LEU A 6 1.27 -25.31 -27.50
CA LEU A 6 0.49 -25.04 -28.71
C LEU A 6 -0.86 -25.76 -28.64
N LEU A 7 -0.85 -27.03 -28.25
CA LEU A 7 -2.06 -27.81 -28.02
C LEU A 7 -2.95 -27.19 -26.93
N ALA A 8 -2.36 -26.67 -25.84
CA ALA A 8 -3.12 -26.02 -24.78
C ALA A 8 -3.78 -24.71 -25.25
N MET A 9 -3.09 -23.95 -26.10
CA MET A 9 -3.58 -22.71 -26.71
C MET A 9 -4.72 -22.97 -27.70
N GLU A 10 -4.64 -24.05 -28.49
CA GLU A 10 -5.69 -24.49 -29.41
C GLU A 10 -6.92 -25.00 -28.67
N LYS A 11 -6.72 -25.82 -27.62
CA LYS A 11 -7.80 -26.39 -26.82
C LYS A 11 -8.38 -25.41 -25.79
N GLY A 12 -7.74 -24.26 -25.59
CA GLY A 12 -8.14 -23.28 -24.59
C GLY A 12 -8.01 -23.76 -23.14
N CYS A 13 -7.10 -24.69 -22.86
CA CYS A 13 -6.82 -25.17 -21.52
C CYS A 13 -5.58 -24.51 -20.91
N LEU A 14 -5.39 -24.68 -19.60
CA LEU A 14 -4.28 -24.08 -18.88
C LEU A 14 -2.93 -24.62 -19.35
N ALA A 15 -1.98 -23.70 -19.59
CA ALA A 15 -0.61 -24.06 -19.89
C ALA A 15 0.07 -24.72 -18.69
N HIS A 16 0.88 -25.75 -18.94
CA HIS A 16 1.75 -26.32 -17.91
C HIS A 16 2.73 -25.25 -17.39
N PRO A 17 3.05 -25.19 -16.08
CA PRO A 17 3.90 -24.12 -15.53
C PRO A 17 5.27 -23.97 -16.20
N GLU A 18 5.87 -25.08 -16.65
CA GLU A 18 7.15 -25.07 -17.38
C GLU A 18 7.03 -24.42 -18.75
N ASP A 19 6.00 -24.79 -19.50
CA ASP A 19 5.77 -24.27 -20.85
C ASP A 19 5.43 -22.79 -20.81
N ARG A 20 4.66 -22.38 -19.79
CA ARG A 20 4.40 -20.96 -19.52
C ARG A 20 5.69 -20.20 -19.27
N ARG A 21 6.65 -20.76 -18.52
CA ARG A 21 7.99 -20.15 -18.32
C ARG A 21 8.76 -20.04 -19.64
N VAL A 22 8.66 -21.01 -20.54
CA VAL A 22 9.26 -20.94 -21.88
C VAL A 22 8.66 -19.78 -22.68
N LEU A 23 7.34 -19.67 -22.73
CA LEU A 23 6.65 -18.54 -23.37
C LEU A 23 7.15 -17.20 -22.85
N ILE A 24 7.20 -17.03 -21.52
CA ILE A 24 7.67 -15.78 -20.89
C ILE A 24 9.09 -15.42 -21.35
N ARG A 25 10.00 -16.40 -21.40
CA ARG A 25 11.38 -16.16 -21.86
C ARG A 25 11.42 -15.70 -23.31
N VAL A 26 10.79 -16.46 -24.21
CA VAL A 26 10.77 -16.16 -25.66
C VAL A 26 10.09 -14.82 -25.94
N THR A 27 8.98 -14.52 -25.25
CA THR A 27 8.30 -13.23 -25.39
C THR A 27 9.19 -12.07 -24.94
N VAL A 28 9.88 -12.19 -23.80
CA VAL A 28 10.77 -11.12 -23.33
C VAL A 28 11.98 -10.96 -24.27
N GLU A 29 12.53 -12.04 -24.80
CA GLU A 29 13.60 -11.98 -25.82
C GLU A 29 13.13 -11.21 -27.07
N ALA A 30 11.92 -11.49 -27.56
CA ALA A 30 11.33 -10.76 -28.68
C ALA A 30 11.09 -9.28 -28.33
N MET A 31 10.61 -8.96 -27.12
CA MET A 31 10.46 -7.58 -26.66
C MET A 31 11.82 -6.85 -26.60
N GLN A 32 12.89 -7.54 -26.18
CA GLN A 32 14.25 -6.99 -26.09
C GLN A 32 14.92 -6.75 -27.43
N ALA A 33 14.43 -7.36 -28.51
CA ALA A 33 14.84 -7.02 -29.86
C ALA A 33 14.42 -5.59 -30.24
N HIS A 34 13.29 -5.10 -29.70
CA HIS A 34 12.78 -3.74 -29.95
C HIS A 34 13.21 -2.74 -28.87
N CYS A 35 13.22 -3.15 -27.60
CA CYS A 35 13.58 -2.29 -26.48
C CYS A 35 14.34 -3.10 -25.41
N LYS A 36 15.62 -2.79 -25.18
CA LYS A 36 16.47 -3.53 -24.23
C LYS A 36 15.91 -3.59 -22.80
N ASN A 37 15.16 -2.56 -22.39
CA ASN A 37 14.49 -2.53 -21.10
C ASN A 37 13.00 -2.15 -21.23
N PRO A 38 12.14 -3.12 -21.61
CA PRO A 38 10.71 -2.87 -21.74
C PRO A 38 10.12 -2.36 -20.41
N ASN A 39 9.41 -1.24 -20.50
CA ASN A 39 8.80 -0.61 -19.32
C ASN A 39 7.47 -1.31 -18.95
N LYS A 40 6.85 -0.85 -17.85
CA LYS A 40 5.58 -1.40 -17.36
C LYS A 40 4.49 -1.41 -18.45
N ALA A 41 4.32 -0.31 -19.17
CA ALA A 41 3.29 -0.16 -20.20
C ALA A 41 3.50 -1.17 -21.34
N ALA A 42 4.74 -1.34 -21.82
CA ALA A 42 5.05 -2.33 -22.85
C ALA A 42 4.74 -3.76 -22.40
N CYS A 43 5.13 -4.14 -21.16
CA CYS A 43 4.79 -5.46 -20.61
C CYS A 43 3.26 -5.64 -20.47
N THR A 44 2.53 -4.59 -20.09
CA THR A 44 1.08 -4.61 -19.98
C THR A 44 0.41 -4.83 -21.33
N GLU A 45 0.82 -4.10 -22.36
CA GLU A 45 0.26 -4.23 -23.71
C GLU A 45 0.49 -5.63 -24.30
N VAL A 46 1.71 -6.17 -24.14
CA VAL A 46 2.03 -7.53 -24.60
C VAL A 46 1.22 -8.58 -23.85
N ALA A 47 1.11 -8.48 -22.51
CA ALA A 47 0.32 -9.40 -21.72
C ALA A 47 -1.16 -9.37 -22.13
N ARG A 48 -1.71 -8.16 -22.29
CA ARG A 48 -3.08 -7.94 -22.76
C ARG A 48 -3.31 -8.59 -24.12
N GLY A 49 -2.40 -8.37 -25.08
CA GLY A 49 -2.48 -8.98 -26.41
C GLY A 49 -2.46 -10.51 -26.40
N ILE A 50 -1.59 -11.11 -25.58
CA ILE A 50 -1.52 -12.58 -25.45
C ILE A 50 -2.81 -13.15 -24.85
N VAL A 51 -3.33 -12.51 -23.80
CA VAL A 51 -4.58 -12.97 -23.14
C VAL A 51 -5.80 -12.77 -24.03
N CYS A 52 -5.88 -11.67 -24.77
CA CYS A 52 -6.94 -11.46 -25.76
C CYS A 52 -6.96 -12.56 -26.82
N LYS A 53 -5.77 -13.05 -27.24
CA LYS A 53 -5.67 -14.10 -28.26
C LYS A 53 -5.91 -15.51 -27.70
N TYR A 54 -5.49 -15.79 -26.47
CA TYR A 54 -5.61 -17.11 -25.84
C TYR A 54 -6.17 -17.03 -24.41
N PRO A 55 -7.43 -16.61 -24.24
CA PRO A 55 -8.01 -16.36 -22.93
C PRO A 55 -8.27 -17.63 -22.11
N GLY A 56 -8.39 -18.80 -22.73
CA GLY A 56 -8.49 -20.08 -22.01
C GLY A 56 -7.19 -20.49 -21.32
N THR A 57 -6.05 -20.08 -21.88
CA THR A 57 -4.72 -20.55 -21.47
C THR A 57 -4.02 -19.60 -20.52
N PHE A 58 -4.16 -18.29 -20.74
CA PHE A 58 -3.38 -17.28 -20.02
C PHE A 58 -4.17 -16.30 -19.17
N ALA A 59 -5.51 -16.25 -19.32
CA ALA A 59 -6.31 -15.34 -18.52
C ALA A 59 -6.29 -15.75 -17.04
N ASP A 60 -6.26 -14.74 -16.17
CA ASP A 60 -6.46 -14.93 -14.74
C ASP A 60 -7.95 -15.23 -14.51
N LYS A 61 -8.27 -16.50 -14.24
CA LYS A 61 -9.63 -16.98 -13.98
C LYS A 61 -9.70 -17.73 -12.66
N THR A 62 -10.89 -17.78 -12.08
CA THR A 62 -11.22 -18.65 -10.94
C THR A 62 -11.37 -20.10 -11.40
N GLY A 63 -11.47 -21.02 -10.43
CA GLY A 63 -11.85 -22.41 -10.72
C GLY A 63 -13.23 -22.55 -11.38
N GLU A 64 -14.09 -21.53 -11.22
CA GLU A 64 -15.43 -21.44 -11.81
C GLU A 64 -15.45 -20.66 -13.14
N GLY A 65 -14.29 -20.19 -13.61
CA GLY A 65 -14.13 -19.51 -14.90
C GLY A 65 -14.33 -17.99 -14.89
N GLU A 66 -14.66 -17.39 -13.74
CA GLU A 66 -14.80 -15.93 -13.61
C GLU A 66 -13.45 -15.21 -13.75
N GLN A 67 -13.46 -14.05 -14.40
CA GLN A 67 -12.24 -13.25 -14.59
C GLN A 67 -11.76 -12.60 -13.29
N LEU A 68 -10.46 -12.71 -13.02
CA LEU A 68 -9.77 -12.07 -11.90
C LEU A 68 -9.19 -10.71 -12.32
N GLY A 69 -9.71 -9.63 -11.76
CA GLY A 69 -9.18 -8.27 -11.99
C GLY A 69 -9.14 -7.91 -13.48
N CYS A 70 -8.00 -7.39 -13.95
CA CYS A 70 -7.81 -7.07 -15.37
C CYS A 70 -7.62 -8.30 -16.28
N GLY A 71 -7.58 -9.53 -15.72
CA GLY A 71 -7.50 -10.78 -16.47
C GLY A 71 -6.13 -11.14 -17.03
N TYR A 72 -5.14 -10.23 -17.01
CA TYR A 72 -3.79 -10.46 -17.52
C TYR A 72 -2.67 -10.12 -16.51
N TYR A 73 -3.03 -9.90 -15.25
CA TYR A 73 -2.10 -9.40 -14.22
C TYR A 73 -0.97 -10.39 -13.95
N SER A 74 -1.27 -11.69 -13.84
CA SER A 74 -0.24 -12.71 -13.56
C SER A 74 0.78 -12.80 -14.69
N LEU A 75 0.33 -12.75 -15.95
CA LEU A 75 1.19 -12.80 -17.13
C LEU A 75 2.04 -11.54 -17.24
N PHE A 76 1.42 -10.36 -17.08
CA PHE A 76 2.13 -9.08 -17.01
C PHE A 76 3.25 -9.11 -15.95
N ARG A 77 2.93 -9.58 -14.75
CA ARG A 77 3.89 -9.64 -13.63
C ARG A 77 5.06 -10.54 -13.96
N GLN A 78 4.78 -11.72 -14.52
CA GLN A 78 5.82 -12.67 -14.95
C GLN A 78 6.74 -12.09 -16.03
N LEU A 79 6.18 -11.40 -17.03
CA LEU A 79 6.97 -10.69 -18.05
C LEU A 79 7.86 -9.62 -17.42
N LYS A 80 7.30 -8.78 -16.53
CA LYS A 80 8.06 -7.70 -15.88
C LYS A 80 9.19 -8.24 -14.99
N THR A 81 8.93 -9.29 -14.21
CA THR A 81 9.96 -9.96 -13.40
C THR A 81 11.06 -10.53 -14.28
N ARG A 82 10.73 -11.15 -15.42
CA ARG A 82 11.75 -11.68 -16.34
C ARG A 82 12.59 -10.56 -16.96
N VAL A 83 11.99 -9.43 -17.37
CA VAL A 83 12.72 -8.24 -17.84
C VAL A 83 13.72 -7.76 -16.78
N GLU A 84 13.28 -7.62 -15.53
CA GLU A 84 14.15 -7.21 -14.42
C GLU A 84 15.29 -8.19 -14.18
N HIS A 85 15.01 -9.49 -14.29
CA HIS A 85 16.01 -10.53 -14.10
C HIS A 85 17.09 -10.47 -15.20
N VAL A 86 16.71 -10.32 -16.47
CA VAL A 86 17.68 -10.18 -17.57
C VAL A 86 18.47 -8.88 -17.46
N ASN A 87 17.85 -7.82 -16.94
CA ASN A 87 18.48 -6.50 -16.82
C ASN A 87 19.18 -6.25 -15.48
N ARG A 88 19.33 -7.28 -14.62
CA ARG A 88 19.90 -7.14 -13.27
C ARG A 88 21.30 -6.52 -13.30
N GLU A 89 22.11 -6.92 -14.28
CA GLU A 89 23.52 -6.51 -14.44
C GLU A 89 23.69 -5.32 -15.42
N ASN A 90 22.66 -4.98 -16.19
CA ASN A 90 22.68 -3.84 -17.12
C ASN A 90 22.33 -2.52 -16.40
N VAL A 91 23.33 -1.93 -15.73
CA VAL A 91 23.18 -0.65 -15.01
C VAL A 91 22.88 0.52 -15.97
N SER A 92 23.43 0.49 -17.19
CA SER A 92 23.32 1.54 -18.21
C SER A 92 21.88 1.77 -18.69
N HIS A 93 21.01 0.76 -18.59
CA HIS A 93 19.61 0.84 -19.04
C HIS A 93 18.61 0.85 -17.88
N ARG A 94 19.06 1.02 -16.62
CA ARG A 94 18.14 1.15 -15.49
C ARG A 94 17.32 2.43 -15.64
N ILE A 95 16.00 2.28 -15.65
CA ILE A 95 15.04 3.41 -15.60
C ILE A 95 15.31 4.27 -14.36
N ARG A 96 15.75 3.66 -13.26
CA ARG A 96 16.25 4.36 -12.07
C ARG A 96 17.78 4.28 -12.05
N GLN A 97 18.43 5.31 -12.56
CA GLN A 97 19.83 5.55 -12.27
C GLN A 97 19.97 5.84 -10.77
N PRO A 98 20.94 5.24 -10.05
CA PRO A 98 21.32 5.74 -8.74
C PRO A 98 21.60 7.24 -8.88
N ARG A 99 21.06 8.07 -7.99
CA ARG A 99 21.44 9.49 -7.94
C ARG A 99 22.96 9.55 -7.93
N LYS A 100 23.57 10.11 -8.99
CA LYS A 100 24.99 10.47 -8.94
C LYS A 100 25.13 11.36 -7.73
N ARG A 101 25.86 10.90 -6.70
CA ARG A 101 26.42 11.83 -5.72
C ARG A 101 27.32 12.72 -6.57
N SER A 102 27.03 14.01 -6.61
CA SER A 102 27.97 14.99 -7.15
C SER A 102 29.27 14.77 -6.39
N SER A 103 30.23 14.12 -7.02
CA SER A 103 31.61 14.15 -6.59
C SER A 103 32.14 15.51 -6.99
N ASP A 104 31.81 16.51 -6.20
CA ASP A 104 32.56 17.75 -6.16
C ASP A 104 32.65 18.13 -4.68
N ASP A 105 33.58 17.46 -4.00
CA ASP A 105 34.14 17.94 -2.75
C ASP A 105 34.96 19.18 -3.09
N SER A 106 34.44 20.36 -2.75
CA SER A 106 35.24 21.53 -2.36
C SER A 106 34.34 22.73 -2.02
N SER A 107 33.85 22.77 -0.78
CA SER A 107 33.78 23.97 0.09
C SER A 107 32.73 23.75 1.18
N GLY A 108 33.15 23.93 2.44
CA GLY A 108 32.26 23.91 3.59
C GLY A 108 31.21 25.02 3.54
N ASP A 109 30.13 24.79 4.28
CA ASP A 109 28.87 25.53 4.35
C ASP A 109 27.98 25.45 3.09
N ASP A 110 26.68 25.23 3.31
CA ASP A 110 25.56 25.17 2.34
C ASP A 110 25.09 23.81 1.79
N ALA A 111 25.32 22.70 2.50
CA ALA A 111 24.63 21.42 2.21
C ALA A 111 23.10 21.44 2.48
N ALA A 112 22.55 22.56 2.97
CA ALA A 112 21.13 22.75 3.26
C ALA A 112 20.33 23.36 2.08
N ILE A 113 20.99 23.86 1.04
CA ILE A 113 20.31 24.60 -0.02
C ILE A 113 19.87 23.65 -1.15
N LYS A 114 18.54 23.55 -1.31
CA LYS A 114 17.79 23.01 -2.47
C LYS A 114 17.79 21.48 -2.66
N ARG A 115 17.25 20.75 -1.69
CA ARG A 115 16.34 19.64 -2.04
C ARG A 115 14.90 20.13 -1.92
N SER A 116 14.49 21.01 -2.85
CA SER A 116 13.06 21.22 -3.09
C SER A 116 12.46 19.84 -3.35
N ARG A 117 11.64 19.37 -2.42
CA ARG A 117 10.90 18.11 -2.55
C ARG A 117 9.96 18.30 -3.73
N THR A 118 10.36 17.73 -4.86
CA THR A 118 9.67 17.84 -6.15
C THR A 118 8.29 17.18 -6.09
N ASP A 119 7.35 17.58 -6.96
CA ASP A 119 6.01 16.98 -7.15
C ASP A 119 5.94 15.44 -7.10
N VAL A 120 7.07 14.78 -7.39
CA VAL A 120 7.27 13.32 -7.29
C VAL A 120 7.04 12.77 -5.87
N ASP A 121 7.22 13.59 -4.83
CA ASP A 121 7.04 13.18 -3.43
C ASP A 121 5.57 13.18 -2.99
N SER A 122 4.64 13.65 -3.83
CA SER A 122 3.21 13.66 -3.52
C SER A 122 2.58 12.26 -3.55
N TYR A 123 3.12 11.28 -4.29
CA TYR A 123 2.59 9.90 -4.39
C TYR A 123 1.05 9.80 -4.55
N GLY A 124 0.42 10.73 -5.28
CA GLY A 124 -1.04 10.76 -5.47
C GLY A 124 -1.83 11.46 -4.35
N CYS A 125 -1.14 12.06 -3.37
CA CYS A 125 -1.72 12.98 -2.40
C CYS A 125 -2.10 14.30 -3.11
N LYS A 126 -3.35 14.71 -2.96
CA LYS A 126 -3.90 15.92 -3.57
C LYS A 126 -3.56 17.18 -2.78
N LYS A 127 -3.62 17.12 -1.45
CA LYS A 127 -3.32 18.26 -0.55
C LYS A 127 -2.00 18.07 0.19
N TRP A 128 -0.93 17.68 -0.52
CA TRP A 128 0.35 17.31 0.08
C TRP A 128 1.02 18.45 0.87
N GLN A 129 1.05 19.65 0.28
CA GLN A 129 1.65 20.87 0.81
C GLN A 129 0.73 22.05 0.49
N PRO A 130 -0.34 22.28 1.27
CA PRO A 130 -1.23 23.43 1.06
C PRO A 130 -0.48 24.75 1.25
N THR A 131 -0.78 25.75 0.42
CA THR A 131 -0.18 27.10 0.47
C THR A 131 -1.14 28.16 0.97
N ASP A 132 -2.43 27.95 0.76
CA ASP A 132 -3.47 28.94 1.03
C ASP A 132 -4.07 28.70 2.42
N LEU A 133 -4.21 29.78 3.19
CA LEU A 133 -4.92 29.72 4.46
C LEU A 133 -6.43 29.53 4.21
N PRO A 134 -7.15 28.82 5.11
CA PRO A 134 -8.59 28.74 5.03
C PRO A 134 -9.24 30.12 5.04
N GLN A 135 -10.39 30.27 4.39
CA GLN A 135 -11.07 31.55 4.26
C GLN A 135 -11.42 32.14 5.64
N GLY A 136 -11.01 33.39 5.88
CA GLY A 136 -11.26 34.10 7.14
C GLY A 136 -10.29 33.78 8.26
N GLU A 137 -9.30 32.90 8.03
CA GLU A 137 -8.30 32.55 9.03
C GLU A 137 -6.98 33.31 8.81
N THR A 138 -6.31 33.63 9.91
CA THR A 138 -4.99 34.26 9.93
C THR A 138 -3.97 33.32 10.58
N ALA A 139 -2.69 33.60 10.40
CA ALA A 139 -1.62 32.81 11.03
C ALA A 139 -1.76 32.73 12.57
N GLU A 140 -2.21 33.81 13.19
CA GLU A 140 -2.48 33.90 14.63
C GLU A 140 -3.69 33.05 15.04
N SER A 141 -4.80 33.18 14.31
CA SER A 141 -6.01 32.38 14.57
C SER A 141 -5.75 30.87 14.44
N LEU A 142 -4.97 30.45 13.44
CA LEU A 142 -4.59 29.03 13.30
C LEU A 142 -3.69 28.54 14.43
N GLU A 143 -2.78 29.36 14.91
CA GLU A 143 -1.93 29.01 16.05
C GLU A 143 -2.75 28.91 17.35
N ASP A 144 -3.75 29.77 17.53
CA ASP A 144 -4.67 29.68 18.67
C ASP A 144 -5.53 28.42 18.61
N LYS A 145 -6.07 28.07 17.44
CA LYS A 145 -6.77 26.79 17.23
C LYS A 145 -5.87 25.59 17.53
N ARG A 146 -4.60 25.62 17.12
CA ARG A 146 -3.63 24.56 17.46
C ARG A 146 -3.47 24.43 18.98
N LYS A 147 -3.29 25.55 19.69
CA LYS A 147 -3.18 25.54 21.17
C LYS A 147 -4.45 25.01 21.82
N ILE A 148 -5.63 25.39 21.32
CA ILE A 148 -6.93 24.88 21.77
C ILE A 148 -6.98 23.36 21.63
N LEU A 149 -6.60 22.81 20.46
CA LEU A 149 -6.57 21.36 20.23
C LEU A 149 -5.68 20.63 21.24
N VAL A 150 -4.47 21.14 21.49
CA VAL A 150 -3.54 20.57 22.48
C VAL A 150 -4.15 20.62 23.89
N ASN A 151 -4.81 21.72 24.24
CA ASN A 151 -5.44 21.87 25.55
C ASN A 151 -6.63 20.92 25.74
N ILE A 152 -7.52 20.81 24.74
CA ILE A 152 -8.65 19.88 24.75
C ILE A 152 -8.14 18.45 24.93
N PHE A 153 -7.10 18.06 24.17
CA PHE A 153 -6.54 16.72 24.32
C PHE A 153 -5.99 16.45 25.72
N LYS A 154 -5.39 17.46 26.37
CA LYS A 154 -4.89 17.32 27.75
C LYS A 154 -6.01 17.20 28.79
N SER A 155 -7.13 17.89 28.60
CA SER A 155 -8.25 17.89 29.55
C SER A 155 -9.21 16.72 29.35
N GLU A 156 -9.52 16.38 28.10
CA GLU A 156 -10.59 15.43 27.73
C GLU A 156 -10.05 14.13 27.11
N GLY A 157 -8.78 14.11 26.72
CA GLY A 157 -8.13 12.94 26.14
C GLY A 157 -8.52 12.67 24.68
N PRO A 158 -8.20 11.47 24.17
CA PRO A 158 -8.34 11.13 22.75
C PRO A 158 -9.80 11.03 22.28
N THR A 159 -10.76 10.80 23.18
CA THR A 159 -12.20 10.68 22.84
C THR A 159 -12.80 12.00 22.38
N ALA A 160 -12.19 13.14 22.72
CA ALA A 160 -12.66 14.46 22.28
C ALA A 160 -12.58 14.67 20.75
N VAL A 161 -11.88 13.78 20.02
CA VAL A 161 -11.83 13.81 18.54
C VAL A 161 -13.22 13.68 17.90
N GLU A 162 -14.20 13.12 18.61
CA GLU A 162 -15.57 12.95 18.13
C GLU A 162 -16.37 14.26 18.13
N THR A 163 -15.87 15.31 18.79
CA THR A 163 -16.55 16.60 18.87
C THR A 163 -16.39 17.40 17.58
N MET A 164 -17.47 18.06 17.16
CA MET A 164 -17.47 18.87 15.92
C MET A 164 -16.45 20.01 15.96
N ASP A 165 -16.21 20.59 17.14
CA ASP A 165 -15.25 21.69 17.30
C ASP A 165 -13.81 21.22 17.10
N VAL A 166 -13.45 20.04 17.61
CA VAL A 166 -12.12 19.44 17.38
C VAL A 166 -11.95 19.10 15.91
N GLU A 167 -12.95 18.47 15.29
CA GLU A 167 -12.91 18.13 13.86
C GLU A 167 -12.70 19.36 12.98
N LYS A 168 -13.47 20.43 13.21
CA LYS A 168 -13.36 21.68 12.45
C LYS A 168 -12.02 22.39 12.69
N ASN A 169 -11.53 22.41 13.93
CA ASN A 169 -10.23 22.99 14.23
C ASN A 169 -9.08 22.19 13.61
N MET A 170 -9.19 20.85 13.57
CA MET A 170 -8.26 19.99 12.84
C MET A 170 -8.27 20.25 11.34
N GLU A 171 -9.44 20.52 10.75
CA GLU A 171 -9.55 20.90 9.33
C GLU A 171 -8.90 22.25 9.04
N PHE A 172 -9.21 23.30 9.83
CA PHE A 172 -8.62 24.62 9.65
C PHE A 172 -7.10 24.62 9.81
N THR A 173 -6.60 23.84 10.76
CA THR A 173 -5.17 23.76 11.05
C THR A 173 -4.41 22.74 10.18
N TYR A 174 -5.07 22.13 9.18
CA TYR A 174 -4.47 21.13 8.30
C TYR A 174 -3.17 21.62 7.65
N ILE A 175 -3.13 22.90 7.26
CA ILE A 175 -1.93 23.52 6.68
C ILE A 175 -0.72 23.45 7.62
N TYR A 176 -0.90 23.74 8.91
CA TYR A 176 0.17 23.69 9.89
C TYR A 176 0.60 22.26 10.20
N GLN A 177 -0.34 21.31 10.24
CA GLN A 177 -0.04 19.89 10.38
C GLN A 177 0.88 19.42 9.24
N ARG A 178 0.53 19.73 7.98
CA ARG A 178 1.34 19.35 6.81
C ARG A 178 2.69 20.05 6.79
N HIS A 179 2.75 21.33 7.11
CA HIS A 179 4.01 22.07 7.18
C HIS A 179 4.96 21.48 8.22
N MET A 180 4.48 21.18 9.43
CA MET A 180 5.29 20.53 10.44
C MET A 180 5.78 19.15 9.98
N ILE A 181 4.88 18.27 9.54
CA ILE A 181 5.22 16.90 9.10
C ILE A 181 6.23 16.92 7.94
N ASN A 182 6.11 17.87 7.02
CA ASN A 182 6.97 17.97 5.85
C ASN A 182 8.26 18.77 6.09
N THR A 183 8.49 19.28 7.31
CA THR A 183 9.69 20.07 7.66
C THR A 183 10.97 19.26 7.42
N TRP A 184 12.06 19.96 7.14
CA TRP A 184 13.40 19.40 7.07
C TRP A 184 14.34 20.13 8.04
N PRO A 185 15.03 19.43 8.96
CA PRO A 185 14.97 17.98 9.21
C PRO A 185 13.58 17.50 9.65
N PRO A 186 13.22 16.22 9.41
CA PRO A 186 11.91 15.71 9.76
C PRO A 186 11.74 15.72 11.29
N PRO A 187 10.59 16.17 11.81
CA PRO A 187 10.33 16.07 13.25
C PRO A 187 10.24 14.61 13.67
N SER A 188 10.60 14.34 14.91
CA SER A 188 10.35 13.08 15.58
C SER A 188 8.84 12.85 15.75
N LEU A 189 8.46 11.59 15.92
CA LEU A 189 7.06 11.23 16.16
C LEU A 189 6.53 11.85 17.46
N CYS A 190 7.39 11.93 18.49
CA CYS A 190 7.07 12.57 19.76
C CYS A 190 6.75 14.06 19.58
N GLU A 191 7.57 14.80 18.84
CA GLU A 191 7.32 16.23 18.56
C GLU A 191 5.99 16.43 17.82
N VAL A 192 5.70 15.60 16.81
CA VAL A 192 4.42 15.67 16.08
C VAL A 192 3.24 15.35 17.02
N GLN A 193 3.37 14.34 17.88
CA GLN A 193 2.33 13.97 18.84
C GLN A 193 2.08 15.06 19.89
N GLU A 194 3.13 15.75 20.34
CA GLU A 194 3.01 16.86 21.29
C GLU A 194 2.26 18.06 20.70
N GLN A 195 2.49 18.35 19.41
CA GLN A 195 1.85 19.48 18.73
C GLN A 195 0.48 19.16 18.13
N TRP A 196 0.27 17.91 17.71
CA TRP A 196 -0.92 17.44 17.00
C TRP A 196 -1.41 16.09 17.56
N PRO A 197 -1.79 16.02 18.84
CA PRO A 197 -2.08 14.74 19.50
C PRO A 197 -3.27 14.01 18.87
N PHE A 198 -4.24 14.73 18.31
CA PHE A 198 -5.39 14.12 17.64
C PHE A 198 -5.04 13.38 16.34
N LEU A 199 -3.90 13.64 15.69
CA LEU A 199 -3.41 12.83 14.56
C LEU A 199 -3.10 11.38 14.96
N PHE A 200 -2.94 11.12 16.26
CA PHE A 200 -2.66 9.80 16.82
C PHE A 200 -3.93 9.07 17.30
N THR A 201 -5.10 9.58 16.91
CA THR A 201 -6.39 8.91 17.09
C THR A 201 -6.84 8.32 15.75
N LYS A 202 -7.64 7.25 15.77
CA LYS A 202 -8.17 6.63 14.54
C LYS A 202 -8.92 7.65 13.68
N ARG A 203 -9.89 8.36 14.26
CA ARG A 203 -10.71 9.36 13.55
C ARG A 203 -9.86 10.50 13.01
N GLY A 204 -8.94 11.05 13.80
CA GLY A 204 -8.06 12.14 13.37
C GLY A 204 -7.12 11.73 12.24
N LEU A 205 -6.54 10.52 12.31
CA LEU A 205 -5.69 9.98 11.25
C LEU A 205 -6.47 9.73 9.95
N CYS A 206 -7.65 9.10 10.05
CA CYS A 206 -8.52 8.86 8.89
C CYS A 206 -8.96 10.17 8.23
N SER A 207 -9.37 11.16 9.03
CA SER A 207 -9.76 12.49 8.52
C SER A 207 -8.59 13.20 7.84
N HIS A 208 -7.40 13.22 8.46
CA HIS A 208 -6.20 13.79 7.85
C HIS A 208 -5.82 13.09 6.54
N PHE A 209 -5.93 11.77 6.49
CA PHE A 209 -5.68 10.98 5.27
C PHE A 209 -6.71 11.29 4.18
N CYS A 210 -7.99 11.41 4.55
CA CYS A 210 -9.06 11.78 3.63
C CYS A 210 -8.78 13.15 3.02
N MET A 211 -8.42 14.15 3.84
CA MET A 211 -8.01 15.48 3.35
C MET A 211 -6.77 15.42 2.43
N LEU A 212 -5.82 14.54 2.74
CA LEU A 212 -4.59 14.39 1.96
C LEU A 212 -4.82 13.77 0.57
N THR A 213 -5.78 12.85 0.45
CA THR A 213 -5.92 11.96 -0.73
C THR A 213 -7.29 12.02 -1.42
N ASP A 214 -8.28 12.66 -0.79
CA ASP A 214 -9.73 12.55 -1.06
C ASP A 214 -10.24 11.10 -1.06
N ILE A 215 -9.63 10.23 -0.24
CA ILE A 215 -10.07 8.85 -0.05
C ILE A 215 -10.52 8.67 1.39
N ASP A 216 -11.82 8.49 1.58
CA ASP A 216 -12.38 8.03 2.84
C ASP A 216 -12.10 6.53 3.00
N ILE A 217 -11.18 6.20 3.91
CA ILE A 217 -10.77 4.82 4.18
C ILE A 217 -11.94 3.99 4.68
N ASP A 218 -12.74 4.52 5.62
CA ASP A 218 -13.79 3.76 6.27
C ASP A 218 -14.88 3.40 5.24
N THR A 219 -15.30 4.37 4.43
CA THR A 219 -16.26 4.15 3.34
C THR A 219 -15.71 3.17 2.30
N ARG A 220 -14.48 3.37 1.80
CA ARG A 220 -13.90 2.51 0.75
C ARG A 220 -13.64 1.10 1.23
N LEU A 221 -13.24 0.94 2.48
CA LEU A 221 -13.04 -0.36 3.08
C LEU A 221 -14.38 -1.09 3.24
N HIS A 222 -15.42 -0.39 3.69
CA HIS A 222 -16.77 -0.95 3.80
C HIS A 222 -17.31 -1.42 2.44
N GLU A 223 -17.26 -0.57 1.41
CA GLU A 223 -17.66 -0.94 0.04
C GLU A 223 -16.87 -2.14 -0.50
N ALA A 224 -15.57 -2.19 -0.24
CA ALA A 224 -14.73 -3.32 -0.63
C ALA A 224 -15.13 -4.60 0.10
N PHE A 225 -15.51 -4.54 1.38
CA PHE A 225 -16.00 -5.69 2.12
C PHE A 225 -17.37 -6.17 1.63
N LEU A 226 -18.29 -5.26 1.29
CA LEU A 226 -19.59 -5.66 0.72
C LEU A 226 -19.43 -6.40 -0.62
N THR A 227 -18.51 -5.94 -1.47
CA THR A 227 -18.32 -6.49 -2.82
C THR A 227 -17.38 -7.70 -2.86
N LYS A 228 -16.36 -7.73 -2.01
CA LYS A 228 -15.27 -8.73 -2.07
C LYS A 228 -15.14 -9.54 -0.78
N GLY A 229 -15.78 -9.13 0.31
CA GLY A 229 -15.70 -9.79 1.61
C GLY A 229 -16.21 -11.23 1.55
N ARG A 230 -17.34 -11.48 0.89
CA ARG A 230 -17.87 -12.84 0.69
C ARG A 230 -16.84 -13.77 0.03
N ARG A 231 -16.10 -13.26 -0.94
CA ARG A 231 -15.06 -14.01 -1.64
C ARG A 231 -13.87 -14.35 -0.73
N ILE A 232 -13.48 -13.41 0.12
CA ILE A 232 -12.45 -13.63 1.14
C ILE A 232 -12.93 -14.72 2.10
N VAL A 233 -14.13 -14.61 2.65
CA VAL A 233 -14.72 -15.60 3.56
C VAL A 233 -14.78 -16.98 2.90
N ASN A 234 -15.31 -17.08 1.68
CA ASN A 234 -15.38 -18.34 0.93
C ASN A 234 -14.00 -18.98 0.73
N PHE A 235 -12.96 -18.18 0.46
CA PHE A 235 -11.59 -18.68 0.34
C PHE A 235 -11.09 -19.30 1.65
N PHE A 236 -11.37 -18.67 2.79
CA PHE A 236 -11.00 -19.19 4.10
C PHE A 236 -11.80 -20.45 4.45
N LEU A 237 -13.11 -20.46 4.18
CA LEU A 237 -13.98 -21.63 4.39
C LEU A 237 -13.52 -22.85 3.58
N ASN A 238 -13.20 -22.66 2.30
CA ASN A 238 -12.71 -23.73 1.42
C ASN A 238 -11.34 -24.30 1.85
N GLN A 239 -10.65 -23.64 2.78
CA GLN A 239 -9.38 -24.08 3.34
C GLN A 239 -9.42 -24.24 4.86
N ARG A 240 -10.62 -24.37 5.45
CA ARG A 240 -10.85 -24.35 6.91
C ARG A 240 -9.88 -25.22 7.70
N LEU A 241 -9.63 -26.45 7.23
CA LEU A 241 -8.77 -27.43 7.89
C LEU A 241 -7.28 -27.06 7.90
N LYS A 242 -6.85 -26.11 7.06
CA LYS A 242 -5.46 -25.63 6.98
C LYS A 242 -5.18 -24.49 7.95
N TRP A 243 -6.21 -23.88 8.53
CA TRP A 243 -6.08 -22.72 9.41
C TRP A 243 -6.00 -23.13 10.88
N ASN A 244 -5.47 -22.24 11.72
CA ASN A 244 -5.42 -22.46 13.17
C ASN A 244 -6.82 -22.51 13.80
N GLN A 245 -6.91 -23.01 15.04
CA GLN A 245 -8.19 -23.20 15.74
C GLN A 245 -8.98 -21.90 15.94
N GLY A 246 -8.31 -20.76 16.14
CA GLY A 246 -8.98 -19.46 16.31
C GLY A 246 -9.71 -19.02 15.04
N ILE A 247 -9.06 -19.12 13.88
CA ILE A 247 -9.69 -18.83 12.58
C ILE A 247 -10.81 -19.83 12.31
N GLN A 248 -10.63 -21.10 12.64
CA GLN A 248 -11.70 -22.10 12.49
C GLN A 248 -12.92 -21.80 13.36
N ALA A 249 -12.74 -21.25 14.56
CA ALA A 249 -13.84 -20.85 15.44
C ALA A 249 -14.61 -19.66 14.85
N LEU A 250 -13.89 -18.60 14.45
CA LEU A 250 -14.48 -17.43 13.79
C LEU A 250 -15.26 -17.81 12.52
N LEU A 251 -14.73 -18.74 11.72
CA LEU A 251 -15.42 -19.22 10.52
C LEU A 251 -16.74 -19.95 10.84
N ARG A 252 -16.80 -20.69 11.95
CA ARG A 252 -18.04 -21.36 12.41
C ARG A 252 -19.07 -20.35 12.91
N GLU A 253 -18.63 -19.33 13.64
CA GLU A 253 -19.51 -18.26 14.13
C GLU A 253 -20.17 -17.51 12.97
N MET A 254 -19.41 -17.16 11.93
CA MET A 254 -19.94 -16.50 10.72
C MET A 254 -20.96 -17.36 9.95
N GLU A 255 -20.78 -18.70 9.90
CA GLU A 255 -21.76 -19.62 9.32
C GLU A 255 -23.07 -19.68 10.13
N HIS A 256 -22.97 -19.63 11.47
CA HIS A 256 -24.12 -19.61 12.37
C HIS A 256 -24.90 -18.28 12.34
N GLU A 257 -24.22 -17.14 12.24
CA GLU A 257 -24.89 -15.83 12.09
C GLU A 257 -25.63 -15.70 10.75
N SER A 258 -25.09 -16.32 9.70
CA SER A 258 -25.70 -16.31 8.35
C SER A 258 -26.98 -17.16 8.26
N THR A 259 -27.14 -18.15 9.14
CA THR A 259 -28.33 -19.03 9.17
C THR A 259 -29.45 -18.51 10.07
N ASN A 260 -29.16 -17.60 11.01
CA ASN A 260 -30.13 -17.04 11.95
C ASN A 260 -30.77 -15.71 11.51
N ASN A 261 -30.20 -14.99 10.55
CA ASN A 261 -30.66 -13.65 10.18
C ASN A 261 -31.59 -13.63 8.95
N GLN A 262 -32.88 -13.84 9.22
CA GLN A 262 -34.00 -13.34 8.41
C GLN A 262 -34.53 -11.98 8.93
N GLN A 263 -33.72 -11.15 9.59
CA GLN A 263 -34.15 -9.83 10.06
C GLN A 263 -33.04 -8.76 9.93
N PRO A 264 -33.30 -7.60 9.29
CA PRO A 264 -32.30 -6.59 9.02
C PRO A 264 -32.31 -5.54 10.12
N THR A 265 -31.42 -5.63 11.12
CA THR A 265 -30.91 -4.50 11.91
C THR A 265 -30.08 -5.01 13.10
N SER A 266 -28.75 -5.15 12.94
CA SER A 266 -27.79 -4.87 14.02
C SER A 266 -26.37 -5.10 13.50
N THR A 267 -25.75 -4.10 12.89
CA THR A 267 -24.31 -4.17 12.54
C THR A 267 -23.63 -2.81 12.67
N LYS A 268 -24.20 -1.91 13.48
CA LYS A 268 -23.57 -0.61 13.79
C LYS A 268 -22.73 -0.63 15.06
N MET A 269 -22.98 -1.54 16.01
CA MET A 269 -22.33 -1.48 17.34
C MET A 269 -21.09 -2.37 17.51
N SER A 270 -20.88 -3.42 16.70
CA SER A 270 -19.74 -4.35 16.91
C SER A 270 -18.43 -3.94 16.22
N VAL A 271 -18.45 -2.97 15.31
CA VAL A 271 -17.23 -2.55 14.58
C VAL A 271 -16.42 -1.51 15.37
N GLU A 272 -16.98 -0.91 16.41
CA GLU A 272 -16.31 0.13 17.19
C GLU A 272 -15.41 -0.43 18.31
N GLN A 273 -15.55 -1.69 18.69
CA GLN A 273 -14.94 -2.18 19.94
C GLN A 273 -13.68 -3.04 19.81
N GLU A 274 -13.30 -3.52 18.62
CA GLU A 274 -12.06 -4.31 18.46
C GLU A 274 -11.29 -4.00 17.17
N MET A 275 -10.52 -2.91 17.19
CA MET A 275 -9.29 -2.81 16.37
C MET A 275 -8.17 -2.27 17.26
N THR A 276 -7.54 -3.16 18.02
CA THR A 276 -6.24 -2.87 18.61
C THR A 276 -5.20 -2.85 17.48
N LEU A 277 -4.63 -1.68 17.21
CA LEU A 277 -3.54 -1.52 16.26
C LEU A 277 -2.34 -2.37 16.73
N PRO A 278 -1.64 -3.08 15.82
CA PRO A 278 -0.42 -3.79 16.20
C PRO A 278 0.64 -2.80 16.69
N THR A 279 1.23 -3.08 17.86
CA THR A 279 2.24 -2.26 18.58
C THR A 279 3.58 -2.12 17.86
N THR A 280 3.68 -2.50 16.59
CA THR A 280 4.91 -2.36 15.80
C THR A 280 4.61 -1.66 14.49
N PRO A 281 4.89 -0.35 14.37
CA PRO A 281 4.89 0.31 13.09
C PRO A 281 6.07 -0.24 12.28
N ARG A 282 5.79 -1.00 11.20
CA ARG A 282 6.80 -1.30 10.19
C ARG A 282 6.98 -0.07 9.30
N VAL A 283 7.75 0.89 9.79
CA VAL A 283 8.35 1.94 8.96
C VAL A 283 9.56 1.32 8.26
N ILE A 284 9.61 1.41 6.93
CA ILE A 284 10.82 1.09 6.17
C ILE A 284 11.80 2.25 6.39
N MET A 285 12.69 2.10 7.35
CA MET A 285 13.80 3.01 7.58
C MET A 285 14.90 2.74 6.55
N LEU A 286 15.21 3.74 5.72
CA LEU A 286 16.45 3.78 4.94
C LEU A 286 17.56 4.37 5.84
N GLY A 287 18.15 3.52 6.68
CA GLY A 287 19.30 3.85 7.55
C GLY A 287 20.53 2.99 7.19
N ARG A 288 21.73 3.54 7.38
CA ARG A 288 23.00 2.81 7.23
C ARG A 288 23.10 1.67 8.25
N VAL A 289 23.74 0.58 7.87
CA VAL A 289 23.79 -0.71 8.59
C VAL A 289 24.73 -0.68 9.82
N ASP A 290 25.45 0.41 10.06
CA ASP A 290 26.63 0.37 10.93
C ASP A 290 26.37 0.65 12.43
N ASP A 291 25.14 1.00 12.85
CA ASP A 291 24.85 1.38 14.24
C ASP A 291 23.75 0.55 14.95
N ILE A 292 23.65 -0.76 14.69
CA ILE A 292 22.74 -1.63 15.45
C ILE A 292 23.51 -2.57 16.38
N GLU A 293 23.80 -2.10 17.61
CA GLU A 293 24.17 -2.98 18.72
C GLU A 293 22.90 -3.68 19.25
N VAL A 294 22.55 -4.86 18.69
CA VAL A 294 21.49 -5.71 19.24
C VAL A 294 22.05 -6.51 20.42
N ARG A 295 21.85 -6.01 21.64
CA ARG A 295 22.01 -6.84 22.84
C ARG A 295 20.82 -7.80 22.97
N GLY A 296 21.13 -9.08 22.82
CA GLY A 296 20.35 -10.19 23.37
C GLY A 296 19.18 -10.66 22.52
N LEU A 297 19.42 -11.69 21.70
CA LEU A 297 18.60 -12.91 21.59
C LEU A 297 19.26 -13.84 20.56
N ARG A 298 19.83 -14.94 21.06
CA ARG A 298 20.47 -16.01 20.26
C ARG A 298 19.38 -16.81 19.55
N LEU A 299 19.23 -16.66 18.23
CA LEU A 299 18.51 -17.61 17.39
C LEU A 299 19.53 -18.51 16.68
N LYS A 300 19.65 -19.77 17.15
CA LYS A 300 20.35 -20.83 16.42
C LYS A 300 19.50 -21.24 15.23
N VAL A 301 19.95 -20.93 14.01
CA VAL A 301 19.39 -21.49 12.78
C VAL A 301 20.29 -22.64 12.33
N LYS A 302 19.77 -23.88 12.44
CA LYS A 302 20.36 -25.07 11.81
C LYS A 302 19.92 -25.09 10.35
N TRP A 303 20.87 -25.14 9.42
CA TRP A 303 20.62 -25.41 8.01
C TRP A 303 21.01 -26.86 7.71
N SER A 304 20.14 -27.61 7.03
CA SER A 304 20.50 -28.83 6.31
C SER A 304 20.43 -28.56 4.80
N PRO A 305 21.40 -29.03 4.01
CA PRO A 305 21.46 -28.74 2.58
C PRO A 305 20.71 -29.78 1.75
N PHE A 306 19.96 -29.32 0.75
CA PHE A 306 19.82 -29.92 -0.58
C PHE A 306 19.59 -28.81 -1.60
#